data_AF-Q9HQU1-F1
#
_entry.id   AF-Q9HQU1-F1
#
_cell.length_a   1.000
_cell.length_b   1.000
_cell.length_c   1.000
_cell.angle_alpha   90.00
_cell.angle_beta   90.00
_cell.angle_gamma   90.00
#
_symmetry.space_group_name_H-M   'P 1'
#
loop_
_entity.id
_entity.type
_entity.pdbx_description
1 polymer ?
#
loop_
_entity_poly.entity_id
_entity_poly.type
_entity_poly.pdbx_seq_one_letter_code
_entity_poly.pdbx_strand_id
1 'polypeptide(L)' 'MPEYPIVVRELGGENRLGVEDADDFEGDLRDVVVEGYDRVAVPEYEDGDRVGTVVAASTTEIETVRWTTD' A
#
# COMPACT_ATOMS: atom_id res chain seq x y z
N MET A 1 -13.46 -9.32 -4.81
CA MET A 1 -12.01 -9.51 -4.69
C MET A 1 -11.58 -8.72 -3.47
N PRO A 2 -10.82 -9.32 -2.55
CA PRO A 2 -10.30 -8.60 -1.39
C PRO A 2 -9.45 -7.41 -1.84
N GLU A 3 -9.62 -6.29 -1.15
CA GLU A 3 -8.94 -5.02 -1.43
C GLU A 3 -8.26 -4.55 -0.14
N TYR A 4 -6.97 -4.25 -0.25
CA TYR A 4 -6.13 -3.84 0.87
C TYR A 4 -5.61 -2.42 0.61
N PRO A 5 -6.06 -1.40 1.36
CA PRO A 5 -5.65 -0.01 1.16
C PRO A 5 -4.14 0.18 1.34
N ILE A 6 -3.51 0.92 0.44
CA ILE A 6 -2.13 1.38 0.63
C ILE A 6 -2.20 2.77 1.23
N VAL A 7 -1.66 2.93 2.44
CA VAL A 7 -1.73 4.16 3.23
C VAL A 7 -0.35 4.64 3.62
N VAL A 8 -0.24 5.94 3.86
CA VAL A 8 0.94 6.56 4.46
C VAL A 8 0.81 6.48 5.98
N ARG A 9 1.90 6.11 6.65
CA ARG A 9 2.00 6.07 8.11
C ARG A 9 3.24 6.80 8.58
N GLU A 10 3.09 7.64 9.60
CA GLU A 10 4.22 8.28 10.26
C GLU A 10 4.84 7.30 11.27
N LEU A 11 6.10 6.92 11.04
CA LEU A 11 6.86 6.02 11.91
C LEU A 11 8.19 6.66 12.25
N GLY A 12 8.33 7.10 13.51
CA GLY A 12 9.57 7.73 14.00
C GLY A 12 9.85 9.10 13.39
N GLY A 13 8.80 9.83 12.99
CA GLY A 13 8.90 11.15 12.35
C GLY A 13 9.18 11.11 10.85
N GLU A 14 9.11 9.92 10.23
CA GLU A 14 9.22 9.74 8.79
C GLU A 14 7.94 9.09 8.24
N ASN A 15 7.46 9.61 7.11
CA ASN A 15 6.32 9.02 6.40
C ASN A 15 6.76 7.77 5.62
N ARG A 16 5.99 6.68 5.78
CA ARG A 16 6.25 5.38 5.15
C ARG A 16 4.98 4.79 4.56
N LEU A 17 5.13 3.89 3.59
CA LEU A 17 4.00 3.16 3.03
C LEU A 17 3.69 1.92 3.88
N GLY A 18 2.40 1.71 4.11
CA GLY A 18 1.84 0.51 4.72
C GLY A 18 0.63 0.02 3.92
N VAL A 19 0.30 -1.25 4.07
CA VAL A 19 -0.92 -1.84 3.53
C VAL A 19 -1.83 -2.18 4.71
N GLU A 20 -3.03 -1.62 4.73
CA GLU A 20 -4.01 -1.90 5.78
C GLU A 20 -4.65 -3.28 5.56
N ASP A 21 -5.08 -3.90 6.67
CA ASP A 21 -5.66 -5.24 6.69
C ASP A 21 -4.74 -6.32 6.06
N ALA A 22 -3.44 -6.04 5.95
CA ALA A 22 -2.45 -6.95 5.38
C ALA A 22 -2.27 -8.23 6.21
N ASP A 23 -2.67 -8.24 7.48
CA ASP A 23 -2.70 -9.45 8.31
C ASP A 23 -3.62 -10.55 7.76
N ASP A 24 -4.62 -10.18 6.95
CA ASP A 24 -5.52 -11.10 6.24
C ASP A 24 -4.97 -11.54 4.86
N PHE A 25 -3.80 -11.04 4.45
CA PHE A 25 -3.12 -11.42 3.22
C PHE A 25 -1.87 -12.26 3.53
N GLU A 26 -1.91 -13.53 3.15
CA GLU A 26 -0.86 -14.53 3.41
C GLU A 26 0.31 -14.46 2.39
N GLY A 27 0.20 -13.62 1.37
CA GLY A 27 1.21 -13.43 0.33
C GLY A 27 2.28 -12.38 0.66
N ASP A 28 3.22 -12.17 -0.26
CA ASP A 28 4.28 -11.15 -0.12
C ASP A 28 3.83 -9.81 -0.73
N LEU A 29 3.84 -8.75 0.08
CA LEU A 29 3.48 -7.38 -0.31
C LEU A 29 4.69 -6.45 -0.46
N ARG A 30 5.92 -6.96 -0.29
CA ARG A 30 7.12 -6.13 -0.31
C ARG A 30 7.32 -5.48 -1.67
N ASP A 31 7.04 -6.21 -2.75
CA ASP A 31 7.14 -5.70 -4.11
C ASP A 31 6.17 -4.53 -4.35
N VAL A 32 4.96 -4.58 -3.78
CA VAL A 32 3.98 -3.48 -3.85
C VAL A 32 4.52 -2.24 -3.13
N VAL A 33 5.05 -2.41 -1.92
CA VAL A 33 5.57 -1.30 -1.12
C VAL A 33 6.77 -0.67 -1.82
N VAL A 34 7.67 -1.48 -2.37
CA VAL A 34 8.83 -1.00 -3.14
C VAL A 34 8.38 -0.22 -4.37
N GLU A 35 7.47 -0.78 -5.19
CA GLU A 35 6.90 -0.07 -6.35
C GLU A 35 6.24 1.26 -5.94
N GLY A 36 5.59 1.27 -4.78
CA GLY A 36 4.94 2.47 -4.25
C GLY A 36 5.91 3.62 -3.99
N TYR A 37 7.11 3.35 -3.49
CA TYR A 37 8.12 4.39 -3.29
C TYR A 37 8.64 5.00 -4.60
N ASP A 38 8.60 4.25 -5.71
CA ASP A 38 8.95 4.77 -7.03
C ASP A 38 7.82 5.60 -7.66
N ARG A 39 6.55 5.35 -7.28
CA ARG A 39 5.39 6.04 -7.86
C ARG A 39 4.87 7.21 -7.04
N VAL A 40 5.00 7.16 -5.73
CA VAL A 40 4.40 8.11 -4.79
C VAL A 40 5.49 8.86 -4.07
N ALA A 41 5.41 10.19 -4.07
CA ALA A 41 6.26 11.04 -3.25
C ALA A 41 5.77 11.01 -1.79
N VAL A 42 5.98 9.89 -1.10
CA VAL A 42 5.51 9.62 0.28
C VAL A 42 5.75 10.77 1.27
N PRO A 43 6.87 11.51 1.23
CA PRO A 43 7.08 12.65 2.12
C PRO A 43 6.09 13.82 1.96
N GLU A 44 5.34 13.88 0.85
CA GLU A 44 4.37 14.95 0.56
C GLU A 44 2.97 14.67 1.10
N TYR A 45 2.74 13.45 1.62
CA TYR A 45 1.44 13.00 2.15
C TYR A 45 1.43 13.00 3.68
N GLU A 46 0.23 13.05 4.27
CA GLU A 46 0.00 13.03 5.71
C GLU A 46 -0.22 11.59 6.24
N ASP A 47 -0.05 11.39 7.55
CA ASP A 47 -0.41 10.11 8.18
C ASP A 47 -1.89 9.78 7.94
N GLY A 48 -2.15 8.57 7.45
CA GLY A 48 -3.48 8.08 7.11
C GLY A 48 -3.89 8.33 5.66
N ASP A 49 -3.11 9.07 4.87
CA ASP A 49 -3.43 9.31 3.46
C ASP A 49 -3.39 8.02 2.66
N ARG A 50 -4.47 7.76 1.90
CA ARG A 50 -4.56 6.60 1.01
C ARG A 50 -4.01 6.95 -0.37
N VAL A 51 -2.91 6.30 -0.72
CA VAL A 51 -2.18 6.51 -1.98
C VAL A 51 -2.39 5.39 -2.99
N GLY A 52 -3.05 4.30 -2.60
CA GLY A 52 -3.37 3.21 -3.51
C GLY A 52 -4.19 2.10 -2.88
N THR A 53 -4.29 0.98 -3.59
CA THR A 53 -5.04 -0.22 -3.17
C THR A 53 -4.49 -1.44 -3.87
N VAL A 54 -4.16 -2.47 -3.08
CA VAL A 54 -3.86 -3.80 -3.61
C VAL A 54 -5.18 -4.52 -3.82
N VAL A 55 -5.43 -4.97 -5.03
CA VAL A 55 -6.56 -5.85 -5.37
C VAL A 55 -6.01 -7.25 -5.49
N ALA A 56 -6.48 -8.15 -4.65
CA ALA A 56 -5.99 -9.51 -4.62
C ALA A 56 -6.97 -10.47 -5.32
N ALA A 57 -6.42 -11.39 -6.11
CA ALA A 57 -7.17 -12.48 -6.73
C ALA A 57 -7.58 -13.54 -5.68
N SER A 58 -6.75 -13.70 -4.63
CA SER A 58 -6.95 -14.62 -3.51
C SER A 58 -6.21 -14.11 -2.26
N THR A 59 -6.18 -14.85 -1.14
CA THR A 59 -5.44 -14.44 0.07
C THR A 59 -3.91 -14.49 -0.10
N THR A 60 -3.40 -15.07 -1.19
CA THR A 60 -1.95 -15.20 -1.44
C THR A 60 -1.49 -14.59 -2.77
N GLU A 61 -2.41 -14.23 -3.66
CA GLU A 61 -2.10 -13.76 -5.01
C GLU A 61 -2.68 -12.36 -5.26
N ILE A 62 -1.83 -11.45 -5.73
CA ILE A 62 -2.22 -10.10 -6.14
C ILE A 62 -2.75 -10.17 -7.57
N GLU A 63 -3.94 -9.62 -7.80
CA GLU A 63 -4.47 -9.43 -9.15
C GLU A 63 -3.89 -8.16 -9.78
N THR A 64 -3.96 -7.04 -9.06
CA THR A 64 -3.50 -5.74 -9.56
C THR A 64 -3.28 -4.75 -8.41
N VAL A 65 -2.52 -3.69 -8.68
CA VAL A 65 -2.36 -2.56 -7.75
C VAL A 65 -2.89 -1.30 -8.42
N ARG A 66 -3.81 -0.62 -7.74
CA ARG A 66 -4.42 0.63 -8.19
C ARG A 66 -3.86 1.78 -7.39
N TRP A 67 -3.03 2.60 -8.03
CA TRP A 67 -2.47 3.80 -7.43
C TRP A 67 -3.45 4.97 -7.58
N THR A 68 -3.60 5.77 -6.52
CA THR A 68 -4.33 7.03 -6.60
C THR A 68 -3.43 8.03 -7.31
N THR A 69 -3.64 8.22 -8.61
CA THR A 69 -3.02 9.33 -9.33
C THR A 69 -3.80 10.60 -8.99
N ASP A 70 -3.21 11.52 -8.25
CA ASP A 70 -3.67 12.92 -8.22
C ASP A 70 -3.25 13.63 -9.51
#